data_AF-A0A0Q7DV88-F1
#
_entry.id   AF-A0A0Q7DV88-F1
#
_cell.length_a   1.000
_cell.length_b   1.000
_cell.length_c   1.000
_cell.angle_alpha   90.00
_cell.angle_beta   90.00
_cell.angle_gamma   90.00
#
_symmetry.space_group_name_H-M   'P 1'
#
loop_
_entity.id
_entity.type
_entity.pdbx_description
1 polymer ?
#
loop_
_entity_poly.entity_id
_entity_poly.type
_entity_poly.pdbx_seq_one_letter_code
_entity_poly.pdbx_strand_id
1 'polypeptide(L)'
;MLSRRKAMLAAHLVDAYADRVFSSRAEPAADVLEFRSGLAGAHPALATIFEVVAGRAQLVTEAVEVPLVDYGKLGVEDFMVSLYNGHTVQRLRIIGPDGSRQDVHEVLAAAVAYLGGEGAAR
;
A
#
# COMPACT_ATOMS: atom_id res chain seq x y z
N MET A 1 9.14 12.19 -0.39
CA MET A 1 9.52 10.75 -0.34
C MET A 1 9.03 10.10 0.96
N LEU A 2 8.41 8.91 0.91
CA LEU A 2 7.92 8.18 2.11
C LEU A 2 9.02 7.24 2.60
N SER A 3 9.42 7.38 3.87
CA SER A 3 10.42 6.48 4.45
C SER A 3 9.77 5.16 4.87
N ARG A 4 10.58 4.08 4.99
CA ARG A 4 10.10 2.77 5.44
C ARG A 4 9.31 2.83 6.75
N ARG A 5 9.77 3.64 7.71
CA ARG A 5 9.09 3.82 9.01
C ARG A 5 7.71 4.48 8.84
N LYS A 6 7.61 5.52 8.02
CA LYS A 6 6.33 6.20 7.74
C LYS A 6 5.37 5.29 6.97
N ALA A 7 5.88 4.50 6.03
CA ALA A 7 5.09 3.51 5.30
C ALA A 7 4.54 2.40 6.22
N MET A 8 5.37 1.84 7.11
CA MET A 8 4.90 0.86 8.10
C MET A 8 3.85 1.45 9.04
N LEU A 9 4.05 2.69 9.51
CA LEU A 9 3.03 3.37 10.33
C LEU A 9 1.71 3.49 9.56
N ALA A 10 1.74 3.92 8.30
CA ALA A 10 0.55 4.03 7.47
C ALA A 10 -0.13 2.67 7.26
N ALA A 11 0.65 1.60 6.99
CA ALA A 11 0.13 0.25 6.86
C ALA A 11 -0.57 -0.24 8.14
N HIS A 12 0.03 -0.01 9.32
CA HIS A 12 -0.61 -0.34 10.60
C HIS A 12 -1.87 0.49 10.88
N LEU A 13 -1.93 1.75 10.45
CA LEU A 13 -3.13 2.57 10.60
C LEU A 13 -4.28 2.06 9.71
N VAL A 14 -3.99 1.66 8.48
CA VAL A 14 -4.95 1.02 7.57
C VAL A 14 -5.47 -0.29 8.19
N ASP A 15 -4.56 -1.12 8.71
CA ASP A 15 -4.88 -2.38 9.38
C ASP A 15 -5.78 -2.19 10.60
N ALA A 16 -5.41 -1.29 11.51
CA ALA A 16 -6.21 -0.97 12.69
C ALA A 16 -7.56 -0.34 12.33
N TYR A 17 -7.63 0.41 11.23
CA TYR A 17 -8.90 0.97 10.76
C TYR A 17 -9.85 -0.12 10.27
N ALA A 18 -9.37 -1.18 9.63
CA ALA A 18 -10.20 -2.33 9.26
C ALA A 18 -10.86 -2.95 10.51
N ASP A 19 -10.10 -3.15 11.59
CA ASP A 19 -10.64 -3.68 12.86
C ASP A 19 -11.62 -2.71 13.53
N ARG A 20 -11.39 -1.39 13.41
CA ARG A 20 -12.34 -0.38 13.85
C ARG A 20 -13.66 -0.47 13.07
N VAL A 21 -13.60 -0.64 11.74
CA VAL A 21 -14.79 -0.79 10.89
C VAL A 21 -15.58 -2.02 11.32
N PHE A 22 -14.91 -3.16 11.50
CA PHE A 22 -15.51 -4.37 12.04
C PHE A 22 -16.23 -4.12 13.38
N SER A 23 -15.54 -3.47 14.32
CA SER A 23 -16.06 -3.19 15.67
C SER A 23 -17.27 -2.25 15.68
N SER A 24 -17.46 -1.45 14.62
CA SER A 24 -18.58 -0.51 14.50
C SER A 24 -19.86 -1.12 13.93
N ARG A 25 -19.84 -2.39 13.52
CA ARG A 25 -21.00 -3.10 12.96
C ARG A 25 -21.99 -3.45 14.08
N ALA A 26 -23.29 -3.29 13.79
CA ALA A 26 -24.37 -3.46 14.77
C ALA A 26 -24.84 -4.91 14.96
N GLU A 27 -24.50 -5.81 14.02
CA GLU A 27 -24.85 -7.23 14.08
C GLU A 27 -23.92 -8.02 15.01
N PRO A 28 -24.41 -9.10 15.67
CA PRO A 28 -23.58 -9.91 16.56
C PRO A 28 -22.31 -10.33 15.83
N ALA A 29 -21.16 -10.06 16.48
CA ALA A 29 -19.84 -10.08 15.87
C ALA A 29 -19.62 -11.33 15.00
N ALA A 30 -19.63 -11.13 13.67
CA ALA A 30 -19.16 -12.10 12.69
C ALA A 30 -17.68 -12.45 12.98
N ASP A 31 -17.15 -13.54 12.43
CA ASP A 31 -15.73 -13.87 12.60
C ASP A 31 -14.86 -12.73 12.02
N VAL A 32 -14.00 -12.13 12.84
CA VAL A 32 -13.08 -11.06 12.41
C VAL A 32 -12.13 -11.55 11.32
N LEU A 33 -11.76 -12.83 11.33
CA LEU A 33 -10.91 -13.42 10.29
C LEU A 33 -11.65 -13.55 8.97
N GLU A 34 -12.93 -13.94 9.01
CA GLU A 34 -13.80 -13.98 7.83
C GLU A 34 -14.00 -12.57 7.26
N PHE A 35 -14.27 -11.58 8.12
CA PHE A 35 -14.39 -10.19 7.70
C PHE A 35 -13.12 -9.66 7.03
N ARG A 36 -11.96 -9.91 7.62
CA ARG A 36 -10.67 -9.48 7.06
C ARG A 36 -10.35 -10.20 5.75
N SER A 37 -10.71 -11.47 5.64
CA SER A 37 -10.63 -12.22 4.38
C SER A 37 -11.54 -11.60 3.30
N GLY A 38 -12.76 -11.22 3.67
CA GLY A 38 -13.69 -10.51 2.79
C GLY A 38 -13.13 -9.18 2.29
N LEU A 39 -12.55 -8.36 3.18
CA LEU A 39 -11.88 -7.11 2.78
C LEU A 39 -10.70 -7.35 1.83
N ALA A 40 -9.88 -8.36 2.10
CA ALA A 40 -8.77 -8.73 1.24
C ALA A 40 -9.26 -9.19 -0.15
N GLY A 41 -10.36 -9.93 -0.21
CA GLY A 41 -11.00 -10.34 -1.46
C GLY A 41 -11.67 -9.19 -2.21
N ALA A 42 -12.18 -8.18 -1.49
CA ALA A 42 -12.85 -7.03 -2.09
C ALA A 42 -11.88 -6.01 -2.71
N HIS A 43 -10.68 -5.85 -2.15
CA HIS A 43 -9.70 -4.90 -2.69
C HIS A 43 -8.24 -5.39 -2.58
N PRO A 44 -7.51 -5.51 -3.70
CA PRO A 44 -6.15 -6.09 -3.72
C PRO A 44 -5.12 -5.28 -2.90
N ALA A 45 -5.32 -3.97 -2.79
CA ALA A 45 -4.43 -3.15 -1.94
C ALA A 45 -4.59 -3.50 -0.45
N LEU A 46 -5.79 -3.84 0.02
CA LEU A 46 -5.98 -4.26 1.41
C LEU A 46 -5.35 -5.61 1.68
N ALA A 47 -5.50 -6.57 0.76
CA ALA A 47 -4.79 -7.84 0.82
C ALA A 47 -3.27 -7.62 0.96
N THR A 48 -2.70 -6.76 0.10
CA THR A 48 -1.27 -6.43 0.12
C THR A 48 -0.85 -5.79 1.45
N ILE A 49 -1.63 -4.86 2.00
CA ILE A 49 -1.33 -4.24 3.30
C ILE A 49 -1.38 -5.26 4.44
N PHE A 50 -2.35 -6.17 4.44
CA PHE A 50 -2.43 -7.23 5.45
C PHE A 50 -1.22 -8.17 5.38
N GLU A 51 -0.73 -8.51 4.19
CA GLU A 51 0.50 -9.28 4.03
C GLU A 51 1.73 -8.53 4.57
N VAL A 52 1.82 -7.20 4.35
CA VAL A 52 2.91 -6.37 4.89
C VAL A 52 2.87 -6.33 6.41
N VAL A 53 1.70 -6.08 7.01
CA VAL A 53 1.56 -6.02 8.47
C VAL A 53 1.79 -7.38 9.13
N ALA A 54 1.38 -8.47 8.47
CA ALA A 54 1.66 -9.83 8.92
C ALA A 54 3.13 -10.26 8.73
N GLY A 55 3.98 -9.41 8.12
CA GLY A 55 5.39 -9.69 7.88
C GLY A 55 5.66 -10.71 6.76
N ARG A 56 4.64 -11.04 5.96
CA ARG A 56 4.74 -11.96 4.80
C ARG A 56 5.17 -11.24 3.52
N ALA A 57 4.92 -9.93 3.44
CA ALA A 57 5.48 -9.04 2.43
C ALA A 57 6.50 -8.07 3.05
N GLN A 58 7.46 -7.62 2.25
CA GLN A 58 8.58 -6.80 2.72
C GLN A 58 8.62 -5.43 2.06
N LEU A 59 9.01 -4.41 2.82
CA LEU A 59 9.31 -3.08 2.29
C LEU A 59 10.79 -2.94 1.97
N VAL A 60 11.11 -2.67 0.71
CA VAL A 60 12.47 -2.48 0.22
C VAL A 60 12.61 -1.14 -0.49
N THR A 61 13.78 -0.52 -0.37
CA THR A 61 14.15 0.60 -1.23
C THR A 61 14.94 0.05 -2.40
N GLU A 62 14.48 0.30 -3.62
CA GLU A 62 15.17 -0.13 -4.84
C GLU A 62 15.21 1.00 -5.87
N ALA A 63 16.21 0.96 -6.74
CA ALA A 63 16.27 1.84 -7.91
C ALA A 63 15.28 1.32 -8.97
N VAL A 64 14.32 2.15 -9.33
CA VAL A 64 13.28 1.84 -10.31
C VAL A 64 13.53 2.70 -11.54
N GLU A 65 13.59 2.05 -12.70
CA GLU A 65 13.67 2.74 -13.99
C GLU A 65 12.41 3.57 -14.22
N VAL A 66 12.61 4.81 -14.67
CA VAL A 66 11.53 5.68 -15.11
C VAL A 66 11.59 5.78 -16.63
N PRO A 67 10.55 5.28 -17.33
CA PRO A 67 10.43 5.48 -18.77
C PRO A 67 10.40 6.97 -19.11
N LEU A 68 11.04 7.37 -20.22
CA LEU A 68 11.08 8.77 -20.67
C LEU A 68 9.68 9.39 -20.83
N VAL A 69 8.69 8.58 -21.22
CA VAL A 69 7.29 9.03 -21.36
C VAL A 69 6.67 9.49 -20.04
N ASP A 70 7.17 8.99 -18.91
CA ASP A 70 6.66 9.32 -17.57
C ASP A 70 7.41 10.48 -16.91
N TYR A 71 8.39 11.09 -17.59
CA TYR A 71 9.19 12.19 -17.03
C TYR A 71 8.36 13.40 -16.65
N GLY A 72 7.32 13.71 -17.42
CA GLY A 72 6.39 14.80 -17.12
C GLY A 72 5.57 14.59 -15.84
N LYS A 73 5.54 13.36 -15.29
CA LYS A 73 4.84 13.02 -14.05
C LYS A 73 5.77 13.08 -12.82
N LEU A 74 7.09 13.18 -13.03
CA LEU A 74 8.04 13.26 -11.94
C LEU A 74 8.03 14.65 -11.30
N GLY A 75 8.17 14.70 -9.98
CA GLY A 75 8.58 15.93 -9.30
C GLY A 75 9.98 16.33 -9.76
N VAL A 76 10.30 17.63 -9.72
CA VAL A 76 11.59 18.17 -10.19
C VAL A 76 12.77 17.45 -9.56
N GLU A 77 12.69 17.11 -8.27
CA GLU A 77 13.72 16.37 -7.54
C GLU A 77 13.98 14.98 -8.17
N ASP A 78 12.93 14.18 -8.34
CA ASP A 78 13.01 12.83 -8.92
C ASP A 78 13.46 12.90 -10.40
N PHE A 79 12.99 13.91 -11.14
CA PHE A 79 13.42 14.16 -12.51
C PHE A 79 14.93 14.41 -12.57
N MET A 80 15.44 15.35 -11.78
CA MET A 80 16.88 15.65 -11.72
C MET A 80 17.69 14.41 -11.32
N VAL A 81 17.25 13.66 -10.30
CA VAL A 81 17.91 12.41 -9.88
C VAL A 81 17.96 11.40 -11.03
N SER A 82 16.87 11.22 -11.77
CA SER A 82 16.80 10.27 -12.89
C SER A 82 17.80 10.59 -14.01
N LEU A 83 18.05 11.88 -14.28
CA LEU A 83 19.00 12.31 -15.29
C LEU A 83 20.45 11.92 -14.94
N TYR A 84 20.79 11.91 -13.65
CA TYR A 84 22.14 11.55 -13.19
C TYR A 84 22.30 10.06 -12.88
N ASN A 85 21.21 9.33 -12.66
CA ASN A 85 21.21 7.93 -12.26
C ASN A 85 20.71 6.98 -13.37
N GLY A 86 21.06 7.26 -14.62
CA GLY A 86 20.75 6.36 -15.75
C GLY A 86 19.25 6.07 -15.89
N HIS A 87 18.43 7.11 -15.78
CA HIS A 87 16.96 7.03 -15.85
C HIS A 87 16.31 6.28 -14.69
N THR A 88 16.96 6.16 -13.52
CA THR A 88 16.38 5.50 -12.34
C THR A 88 16.14 6.47 -11.17
N VAL A 89 15.12 6.16 -10.36
CA VAL A 89 14.84 6.86 -9.10
C VAL A 89 14.66 5.84 -7.97
N GLN A 90 15.05 6.21 -6.75
CA GLN A 90 14.81 5.34 -5.61
C GLN A 90 13.33 5.37 -5.23
N ARG A 91 12.71 4.19 -5.17
CA ARG A 91 11.34 4.00 -4.72
C ARG A 91 11.31 3.03 -3.55
N LEU A 92 10.34 3.24 -2.66
CA LEU A 92 9.99 2.28 -1.62
C LEU A 92 8.93 1.35 -2.19
N ARG A 93 9.22 0.06 -2.23
CA ARG A 93 8.44 -0.96 -2.93
C ARG A 93 8.03 -2.06 -1.97
N ILE A 94 6.90 -2.70 -2.22
CA ILE A 94 6.43 -3.89 -1.53
C ILE A 94 6.86 -5.09 -2.36
N ILE A 95 7.59 -6.03 -1.76
CA ILE A 95 7.83 -7.36 -2.31
C ILE A 95 6.83 -8.32 -1.68
N GLY A 96 5.92 -8.85 -2.51
CA GLY A 96 4.95 -9.86 -2.11
C GLY A 96 5.59 -11.25 -1.91
N PRO A 97 4.88 -12.18 -1.26
CA PRO A 97 5.37 -13.55 -1.03
C PRO A 97 5.58 -14.35 -2.34
N ASP A 98 4.90 -13.94 -3.41
CA ASP A 98 5.04 -14.46 -4.77
C ASP A 98 6.16 -13.79 -5.58
N GLY A 99 6.90 -12.85 -4.97
CA GLY A 99 7.93 -12.05 -5.64
C GLY A 99 7.38 -10.87 -6.45
N SER A 100 6.07 -10.60 -6.39
CA SER A 100 5.47 -9.42 -7.01
C SER A 100 6.05 -8.14 -6.42
N ARG A 101 6.13 -7.08 -7.22
CA ARG A 101 6.65 -5.77 -6.82
C ARG A 101 5.59 -4.69 -7.04
N GLN A 102 5.24 -3.96 -5.99
CA GLN A 102 4.23 -2.90 -6.04
C GLN A 102 4.78 -1.59 -5.45
N ASP A 103 4.30 -0.44 -5.93
CA ASP A 103 4.66 0.85 -5.34
C ASP A 103 3.91 1.06 -4.03
N VAL A 104 4.65 1.33 -2.95
CA VAL A 104 4.06 1.45 -1.62
C VAL A 104 3.07 2.61 -1.54
N HIS A 105 3.32 3.71 -2.26
CA HIS A 105 2.43 4.87 -2.24
C HIS A 105 1.13 4.57 -2.95
N GLU A 106 1.18 3.91 -4.10
CA GLU A 106 -0.02 3.54 -4.86
C GLU A 106 -0.89 2.56 -4.06
N VAL A 107 -0.27 1.55 -3.44
CA VAL A 107 -0.99 0.58 -2.59
C VAL A 107 -1.62 1.27 -1.37
N LEU A 108 -0.87 2.12 -0.66
CA LEU A 108 -1.42 2.85 0.49
C LEU A 108 -2.52 3.82 0.09
N ALA A 109 -2.35 4.57 -1.00
CA ALA A 109 -3.34 5.50 -1.50
C ALA A 109 -4.64 4.77 -1.87
N ALA A 110 -4.55 3.64 -2.56
CA ALA A 110 -5.71 2.84 -2.94
C ALA A 110 -6.40 2.23 -1.71
N ALA A 111 -5.65 1.72 -0.73
CA ALA A 111 -6.21 1.18 0.51
C ALA A 111 -6.95 2.25 1.32
N VAL A 112 -6.36 3.45 1.47
CA VAL A 112 -6.99 4.58 2.17
C VAL A 112 -8.22 5.06 1.41
N ALA A 113 -8.16 5.16 0.08
CA ALA A 113 -9.32 5.55 -0.72
C ALA A 113 -10.48 4.56 -0.60
N TYR A 114 -10.19 3.26 -0.58
CA TYR A 114 -11.21 2.22 -0.40
C TYR A 114 -11.89 2.31 0.97
N LEU A 115 -11.10 2.48 2.04
CA LEU A 115 -11.62 2.59 3.40
C LEU A 115 -12.28 3.94 3.70
N GLY A 116 -11.83 5.01 3.03
CA GLY A 116 -12.38 6.35 3.15
C GLY A 116 -13.64 6.58 2.30
N GLY A 117 -13.89 5.75 1.29
CA GLY A 117 -15.14 5.69 0.54
C GLY A 117 -16.16 4.73 1.17
N GLU A 118 -17.40 4.74 0.66
CA GLU A 118 -18.53 3.89 1.09
C GLU A 118 -18.26 2.35 1.08
N GLY A 119 -17.06 1.89 0.69
CA GLY A 119 -16.66 0.48 0.70
C GLY A 119 -16.46 -0.14 2.09
N ALA A 120 -16.35 0.68 3.14
CA ALA A 120 -16.34 0.20 4.53
C ALA A 120 -17.77 -0.05 5.10
N ALA A 121 -18.80 0.50 4.46
CA ALA A 121 -20.19 0.52 4.93
C ALA A 121 -21.15 -0.42 4.16
N ARG A 122 -20.64 -1.12 3.13
CA ARG A 122 -21.32 -2.24 2.46
C ARG A 122 -20.74 -3.58 2.94
#